data_AF-A0A0K0DZ78-F1
#
_entry.id   AF-A0A0K0DZ78-F1
#
_cell.length_a   1.000
_cell.length_b   1.000
_cell.length_c   1.000
_cell.angle_alpha   90.00
_cell.angle_beta   90.00
_cell.angle_gamma   90.00
#
_symmetry.space_group_name_H-M   'P 1'
#
loop_
_entity.id
_entity.type
_entity.pdbx_description
1 polymer ?
#
loop_
_entity_poly.entity_id
_entity_poly.type
_entity_poly.pdbx_seq_one_letter_code
_entity_poly.pdbx_strand_id
1 'polypeptide(L)'
;MYSKFIGLFFLIAAFMAVSSLAGFLEYTPMKYSQSKLVYDLAERAIKHYNKQKHRKPYDRVDLCVVKTALHKQKRVDLYRVYMATFKPKCLKIADNDCYPTLMAEIVKTSAKKYKVSYVQPVKLFNIGYTDCHFPQ
;
A
#
# COMPACT_ATOMS: atom_id res chain seq x y z
N MET A 1 -46.73 -13.89 24.87
CA MET A 1 -45.31 -14.33 24.85
C MET A 1 -44.58 -14.02 23.55
N TYR A 2 -45.23 -13.92 22.38
CA TYR A 2 -44.56 -13.70 21.08
C TYR A 2 -43.88 -12.33 20.89
N SER A 3 -44.37 -11.26 21.53
CA SER A 3 -43.81 -9.91 21.35
C SER A 3 -42.34 -9.79 21.79
N LYS A 4 -41.91 -10.53 22.83
CA LYS A 4 -40.51 -10.51 23.31
C LYS A 4 -39.53 -11.16 22.33
N PHE A 5 -39.97 -12.14 21.54
CA PHE A 5 -39.11 -12.81 20.55
C PHE A 5 -38.89 -11.94 19.31
N ILE A 6 -39.94 -11.24 18.85
CA ILE A 6 -39.86 -10.35 17.67
C ILE A 6 -38.82 -9.23 17.90
N GLY A 7 -38.82 -8.62 19.08
CA GLY A 7 -37.83 -7.59 19.43
C GLY A 7 -36.38 -8.08 19.40
N LEU A 8 -36.13 -9.31 19.88
CA LEU A 8 -34.78 -9.90 19.88
C LEU A 8 -34.27 -10.17 18.45
N PHE A 9 -35.13 -10.71 17.57
CA PHE A 9 -34.76 -10.94 16.17
C PHE A 9 -34.45 -9.64 15.44
N PHE A 10 -35.20 -8.56 15.70
CA PHE A 10 -34.91 -7.24 15.13
C PHE A 10 -33.54 -6.70 15.58
N LEU A 11 -33.18 -6.86 16.87
CA LEU A 11 -31.87 -6.45 17.37
C LEU A 11 -30.72 -7.25 16.75
N ILE A 12 -30.88 -8.56 16.60
CA ILE A 12 -29.87 -9.42 15.95
C ILE A 12 -29.71 -9.05 14.48
N ALA A 13 -30.80 -8.86 13.75
CA ALA A 13 -30.75 -8.45 12.34
C ALA A 13 -30.10 -7.07 12.16
N ALA A 14 -30.41 -6.10 13.05
CA ALA A 14 -29.78 -4.79 13.05
C ALA A 14 -28.27 -4.90 13.35
N PHE A 15 -27.88 -5.70 14.34
CA PHE A 15 -26.46 -5.93 14.65
C PHE A 15 -25.72 -6.58 13.49
N MET A 16 -26.29 -7.63 12.87
CA MET A 16 -25.73 -8.29 11.69
C MET A 16 -25.60 -7.33 10.50
N ALA A 17 -26.60 -6.47 10.25
CA ALA A 17 -26.54 -5.46 9.18
C ALA A 17 -25.43 -4.43 9.45
N VAL A 18 -25.32 -3.91 10.67
CA VAL A 18 -24.27 -2.96 11.08
C VAL A 18 -22.88 -3.61 11.00
N SER A 19 -22.74 -4.86 11.46
CA SER A 19 -21.48 -5.62 11.36
C SER A 19 -21.09 -5.93 9.91
N SER A 20 -22.05 -6.28 9.05
CA SER A 20 -21.80 -6.52 7.62
C SER A 20 -21.34 -5.27 6.88
N LEU A 21 -21.92 -4.09 7.20
CA LEU A 21 -21.45 -2.81 6.66
C LEU A 21 -20.06 -2.43 7.19
N ALA A 22 -19.73 -2.78 8.43
CA ALA A 22 -18.42 -2.53 9.00
C ALA A 22 -17.30 -3.33 8.29
N GLY A 23 -17.62 -4.54 7.79
CA GLY A 23 -16.70 -5.42 7.08
C GLY A 23 -16.29 -4.93 5.68
N PHE A 24 -17.15 -4.16 4.99
CA PHE A 24 -16.86 -3.66 3.63
C PHE A 24 -15.84 -2.49 3.58
N LEU A 25 -15.25 -2.13 4.72
CA LEU A 25 -14.26 -1.05 4.87
C LEU A 25 -12.79 -1.53 4.75
N GLU A 26 -12.60 -2.72 4.19
CA GLU A 26 -11.30 -3.23 3.79
C GLU A 26 -10.82 -2.53 2.51
N TYR A 27 -9.51 -2.38 2.38
CA TYR A 27 -8.91 -1.66 1.27
C TYR A 27 -9.40 -2.22 -0.09
N THR A 28 -9.84 -1.33 -0.98
CA THR A 28 -10.21 -1.69 -2.35
C THR A 28 -8.99 -1.67 -3.25
N PRO A 29 -8.78 -2.65 -4.15
CA PRO A 29 -7.69 -2.60 -5.11
C PRO A 29 -7.89 -1.44 -6.09
N MET A 30 -6.81 -0.69 -6.35
CA MET A 30 -6.84 0.39 -7.33
C MET A 30 -6.86 -0.18 -8.75
N LYS A 31 -7.72 0.39 -9.60
CA LYS A 31 -7.87 -0.04 -11.00
C LYS A 31 -6.67 0.40 -11.82
N TYR A 32 -6.37 -0.36 -12.88
CA TYR A 32 -5.31 -0.03 -13.85
C TYR A 32 -5.49 1.36 -14.50
N SER A 33 -6.73 1.84 -14.65
CA SER A 33 -7.02 3.20 -15.13
C SER A 33 -6.43 4.31 -14.26
N GLN A 34 -6.05 4.01 -13.02
CA GLN A 34 -5.39 4.92 -12.08
C GLN A 34 -3.88 4.68 -12.00
N SER A 35 -3.29 3.92 -12.94
CA SER A 35 -1.86 3.57 -12.95
C SER A 35 -0.96 4.80 -12.82
N LYS A 36 -1.23 5.87 -13.55
CA LYS A 36 -0.45 7.12 -13.46
C LYS A 36 -0.38 7.65 -12.02
N LEU A 37 -1.51 7.73 -11.33
CA LEU A 37 -1.55 8.15 -9.92
C LEU A 37 -0.76 7.18 -9.04
N VAL A 38 -0.93 5.87 -9.26
CA VAL A 38 -0.25 4.83 -8.49
C VAL A 38 1.28 4.96 -8.60
N TYR A 39 1.82 5.15 -9.81
CA TYR A 39 3.24 5.35 -10.03
C TYR A 39 3.73 6.69 -9.47
N ASP A 40 2.97 7.78 -9.61
CA ASP A 40 3.28 9.07 -8.99
C ASP A 40 3.39 8.96 -7.46
N LEU A 41 2.52 8.16 -6.83
CA LEU A 41 2.56 7.88 -5.39
C LEU A 41 3.78 7.03 -5.00
N ALA A 42 4.11 6.02 -5.81
CA ALA A 42 5.26 5.16 -5.60
C ALA A 42 6.59 5.95 -5.68
N GLU A 43 6.74 6.81 -6.69
CA GLU A 43 7.92 7.67 -6.81
C GLU A 43 8.07 8.62 -5.62
N ARG A 44 6.96 9.22 -5.16
CA ARG A 44 6.97 10.07 -3.97
C ARG A 44 7.41 9.30 -2.74
N ALA A 45 6.94 8.07 -2.58
CA ALA A 45 7.34 7.19 -1.49
C ALA A 45 8.83 6.84 -1.56
N ILE A 46 9.37 6.53 -2.74
CA ILE A 46 10.81 6.24 -2.91
C ILE A 46 11.66 7.46 -2.60
N LYS A 47 11.29 8.64 -3.13
CA LYS A 47 11.96 9.91 -2.79
C LYS A 47 11.96 10.15 -1.27
N HIS A 48 10.84 9.86 -0.60
CA HIS A 48 10.72 9.98 0.84
C HIS A 48 11.60 8.97 1.59
N TYR A 49 11.59 7.70 1.18
CA TYR A 49 12.40 6.63 1.75
C TYR A 49 13.91 6.90 1.62
N ASN A 50 14.35 7.25 0.41
CA ASN A 50 15.75 7.61 0.13
C ASN A 50 16.19 8.84 0.93
N LYS A 51 15.30 9.82 1.16
CA LYS A 51 15.60 11.00 1.97
C LYS A 51 15.71 10.69 3.47
N GLN A 52 14.86 9.81 4.00
CA GLN A 52 14.80 9.52 5.44
C GLN A 52 15.89 8.56 5.91
N LYS A 53 16.08 7.44 5.22
CA LYS A 53 16.95 6.35 5.72
C LYS A 53 18.37 6.41 5.18
N HIS A 54 18.57 6.95 3.98
CA HIS A 54 19.76 6.68 3.19
C HIS A 54 20.43 7.95 2.68
N ARG A 55 21.24 8.57 3.54
CA ARG A 55 22.07 9.71 3.15
C ARG A 55 23.10 9.32 2.09
N LYS A 56 23.57 8.07 2.11
CA LYS A 56 24.56 7.55 1.17
C LYS A 56 23.89 7.13 -0.14
N PRO A 57 24.44 7.50 -1.31
CA PRO A 57 23.90 7.11 -2.61
C PRO A 57 23.75 5.60 -2.81
N TYR A 58 24.60 4.80 -2.16
CA TYR A 58 24.68 3.35 -2.31
C TYR A 58 23.50 2.59 -1.69
N ASP A 59 22.84 3.18 -0.70
CA ASP A 59 21.69 2.56 -0.01
C ASP A 59 20.34 3.03 -0.60
N ARG A 60 20.39 3.91 -1.60
CA ARG A 60 19.19 4.37 -2.30
C ARG A 60 18.61 3.22 -3.12
N VAL A 61 17.29 3.26 -3.24
CA VAL A 61 16.54 2.35 -4.08
C VAL A 61 15.82 3.11 -5.18
N ASP A 62 15.64 2.48 -6.32
CA ASP A 62 14.87 3.00 -7.43
C ASP A 62 13.63 2.13 -7.66
N LEU A 63 12.61 2.73 -8.27
CA LEU A 63 11.36 2.04 -8.55
C LEU A 63 11.60 0.99 -9.64
N CYS A 64 11.27 -0.27 -9.36
CA CYS A 64 11.17 -1.28 -10.40
C CYS A 64 9.74 -1.38 -10.90
N VAL A 65 8.80 -1.75 -10.02
CA VAL A 65 7.38 -1.86 -10.38
C VAL A 65 6.51 -1.64 -9.17
N VAL A 66 5.29 -1.16 -9.40
CA VAL A 66 4.23 -1.25 -8.39
C VAL A 66 3.57 -2.62 -8.49
N LYS A 67 3.62 -3.39 -7.40
CA LYS A 67 3.03 -4.73 -7.33
C LYS A 67 1.54 -4.67 -7.00
N THR A 68 1.17 -3.81 -6.07
CA THR A 68 -0.22 -3.66 -5.65
C THR A 68 -0.45 -2.24 -5.14
N ALA A 69 -1.59 -1.67 -5.48
CA ALA A 69 -2.06 -0.43 -4.90
C ALA A 69 -3.48 -0.60 -4.39
N LEU A 70 -3.71 -0.09 -3.20
CA LEU A 70 -4.91 -0.27 -2.42
C LEU A 70 -5.42 1.11 -2.00
N HIS A 71 -6.72 1.33 -2.10
CA HIS A 71 -7.38 2.57 -1.72
C HIS A 71 -8.44 2.31 -0.66
N LYS A 72 -8.45 3.15 0.38
CA LYS A 72 -9.41 3.10 1.47
C LYS A 72 -9.98 4.50 1.69
N GLN A 73 -11.27 4.63 1.37
CA GLN A 73 -12.03 5.84 1.55
C GLN A 73 -12.74 5.78 2.91
N LYS A 74 -12.26 6.57 3.88
CA LYS A 74 -12.91 6.77 5.20
C LYS A 74 -13.09 8.27 5.45
N ARG A 75 -12.76 8.74 6.67
CA ARG A 75 -12.60 10.19 6.98
C ARG A 75 -11.46 10.83 6.20
N VAL A 76 -10.50 10.02 5.79
CA VAL A 76 -9.32 10.42 5.04
C VAL A 76 -9.11 9.40 3.93
N ASP A 77 -8.79 9.89 2.74
CA ASP A 77 -8.41 9.06 1.59
C ASP A 77 -7.00 8.48 1.82
N LEU A 78 -6.94 7.16 2.04
CA LEU A 78 -5.71 6.43 2.30
C LEU A 78 -5.35 5.54 1.13
N TYR A 79 -4.08 5.60 0.73
CA TYR A 79 -3.51 4.78 -0.32
C TYR A 79 -2.40 3.94 0.29
N ARG A 80 -2.41 2.64 0.02
CA ARG A 80 -1.32 1.75 0.35
C ARG A 80 -0.73 1.19 -0.93
N VAL A 81 0.56 1.42 -1.13
CA VAL A 81 1.28 1.04 -2.34
C VAL A 81 2.39 0.09 -1.97
N TYR A 82 2.38 -1.09 -2.57
CA TYR A 82 3.44 -2.09 -2.50
C TYR A 82 4.24 -2.04 -3.78
N MET A 83 5.54 -1.80 -3.65
CA MET A 83 6.45 -1.59 -4.78
C MET A 83 7.66 -2.48 -4.64
N ALA A 84 8.02 -3.16 -5.72
CA ALA A 84 9.34 -3.75 -5.84
C ALA A 84 10.31 -2.63 -6.21
N THR A 85 11.44 -2.59 -5.53
CA THR A 85 12.51 -1.64 -5.81
C THR A 85 13.78 -2.41 -6.12
N PHE A 86 14.80 -1.72 -6.61
CA PHE A 86 16.13 -2.28 -6.74
C PHE A 86 17.17 -1.32 -6.17
N LYS A 87 18.26 -1.86 -5.63
CA LYS A 87 19.44 -1.06 -5.27
C LYS A 87 20.34 -0.95 -6.50
N PRO A 88 20.68 0.27 -6.99
CA PRO A 88 21.57 0.44 -8.14
C PRO A 88 22.96 -0.17 -7.92
N LYS A 89 23.42 -0.19 -6.67
CA LYS A 89 24.66 -0.84 -6.26
C LYS A 89 24.33 -1.85 -5.17
N CYS A 90 24.47 -3.13 -5.48
CA CYS A 90 24.20 -4.20 -4.55
C CYS A 90 25.30 -5.27 -4.62
N LEU A 91 25.87 -5.63 -3.47
CA LEU A 91 26.80 -6.75 -3.37
C LEU A 91 26.00 -8.05 -3.22
N LYS A 92 26.38 -9.08 -3.99
CA LYS A 92 25.82 -10.45 -3.86
C LYS A 92 26.38 -11.15 -2.62
N ILE A 93 25.96 -10.69 -1.44
CA ILE A 93 26.30 -11.30 -0.13
C ILE A 93 25.02 -11.95 0.42
N ALA A 94 25.16 -13.05 1.17
CA ALA A 94 24.08 -13.95 1.58
C ALA A 94 22.87 -13.33 2.30
N ASP A 95 22.95 -12.09 2.79
CA ASP A 95 21.84 -11.39 3.46
C ASP A 95 21.46 -10.05 2.82
N ASN A 96 22.07 -9.70 1.68
CA ASN A 96 21.81 -8.43 1.03
C ASN A 96 20.65 -8.54 0.04
N ASP A 97 19.48 -8.06 0.43
CA ASP A 97 18.35 -7.91 -0.46
C ASP A 97 18.60 -6.79 -1.48
N CYS A 98 18.87 -7.17 -2.73
CA CYS A 98 19.06 -6.26 -3.85
C CYS A 98 17.74 -5.72 -4.42
N TYR A 99 16.63 -6.41 -4.14
CA TYR A 99 15.31 -6.09 -4.68
C TYR A 99 14.28 -5.91 -3.56
N PRO A 100 14.52 -4.99 -2.61
CA PRO A 100 13.63 -4.87 -1.47
C PRO A 100 12.24 -4.44 -1.90
N THR A 101 11.25 -5.08 -1.32
CA THR A 101 9.86 -4.65 -1.48
C THR A 101 9.54 -3.61 -0.41
N LEU A 102 9.00 -2.47 -0.83
CA LEU A 102 8.55 -1.41 0.06
C LEU A 102 7.03 -1.38 0.10
N MET A 103 6.50 -1.13 1.30
CA MET A 103 5.12 -0.71 1.50
C MET A 103 5.12 0.75 1.92
N ALA A 104 4.32 1.56 1.23
CA ALA A 104 4.11 2.95 1.54
C ALA A 104 2.63 3.19 1.86
N GLU A 105 2.38 4.01 2.87
CA GLU A 105 1.05 4.55 3.14
C GLU A 105 1.05 6.04 2.83
N ILE A 106 0.10 6.47 2.03
CA ILE A 106 -0.03 7.83 1.55
C ILE A 106 -1.42 8.35 1.87
N VAL A 107 -1.47 9.54 2.45
CA VAL A 107 -2.68 10.24 2.81
C VAL A 107 -2.93 11.33 1.78
N LYS A 108 -4.13 11.39 1.20
CA LYS A 108 -4.54 12.56 0.42
C LYS A 108 -5.07 13.63 1.37
N THR A 109 -4.39 14.77 1.40
CA THR A 109 -4.67 15.89 2.30
C THR A 109 -5.52 16.98 1.65
N SER A 110 -5.51 17.06 0.32
CA SER A 110 -6.44 17.89 -0.47
C SER A 110 -6.57 17.31 -1.88
N ALA A 111 -7.45 17.86 -2.72
CA ALA A 111 -7.78 17.34 -4.05
C ALA A 111 -6.57 16.91 -4.92
N LYS A 112 -5.41 17.57 -4.76
CA LYS A 112 -4.17 17.25 -5.50
C LYS A 112 -2.93 17.11 -4.60
N LYS A 113 -3.10 17.05 -3.28
CA LYS A 113 -1.98 16.95 -2.34
C LYS A 113 -1.98 15.59 -1.67
N TYR A 114 -0.86 14.90 -1.81
CA TYR A 114 -0.61 13.58 -1.24
C TYR A 114 0.61 13.67 -0.33
N LYS A 115 0.46 13.25 0.92
CA LYS A 115 1.52 13.22 1.92
C LYS A 115 1.85 11.76 2.23
N VAL A 116 3.11 11.41 2.03
CA VAL A 116 3.63 10.11 2.46
C VAL A 116 3.58 10.08 4.00
N SER A 117 2.83 9.13 4.55
CA SER A 117 2.69 8.91 5.99
C SER A 117 3.93 8.18 6.50
N TYR A 118 4.24 7.03 5.90
CA TYR A 118 5.46 6.26 6.16
C TYR A 118 5.78 5.35 4.97
N VAL A 119 7.04 4.90 4.90
CA VAL A 119 7.53 3.91 3.94
C VAL A 119 8.43 2.93 4.66
N GLN A 120 8.17 1.63 4.52
CA GLN A 120 8.93 0.59 5.18
C GLN A 120 9.20 -0.61 4.27
N PRO A 121 10.35 -1.29 4.42
CA PRO A 121 10.57 -2.59 3.80
C PRO A 121 9.56 -3.61 4.34
N VAL A 122 9.07 -4.47 3.47
CA VAL A 122 8.21 -5.59 3.84
C VAL A 122 8.73 -6.87 3.20
N LYS A 123 8.74 -7.95 3.98
CA LYS A 123 8.92 -9.30 3.44
C LYS A 123 7.57 -9.75 2.88
N LEU A 124 7.26 -9.35 1.65
CA LEU A 124 6.08 -9.90 0.96
C LEU A 124 6.46 -11.30 0.45
N PHE A 125 5.73 -12.32 0.93
CA PHE A 125 6.13 -13.71 0.75
C PHE A 125 6.05 -14.23 -0.69
N ASN A 126 5.25 -13.66 -1.59
CA ASN A 126 5.01 -14.27 -2.90
C ASN A 126 4.40 -13.29 -3.92
N ILE A 127 5.17 -12.32 -4.41
CA ILE A 127 4.81 -11.70 -5.70
C ILE A 127 6.03 -11.92 -6.58
N GLY A 128 5.91 -12.89 -7.51
CA GLY A 128 7.01 -13.52 -8.24
C GLY A 128 8.09 -12.58 -8.76
N TYR A 129 9.25 -13.18 -9.13
CA TYR A 129 10.40 -12.49 -9.70
C TYR A 129 9.93 -11.36 -10.61
N THR A 130 10.29 -10.14 -10.22
CA THR A 130 9.98 -8.98 -11.03
C THR A 130 11.05 -8.89 -12.08
N ASP A 131 10.67 -8.98 -13.36
CA ASP A 131 11.56 -8.61 -14.45
C ASP A 131 11.74 -7.10 -14.42
N CYS A 132 12.64 -6.63 -13.56
CA CYS A 132 13.13 -5.27 -13.58
C CYS A 132 14.07 -5.14 -14.78
N HIS A 133 13.52 -5.08 -15.99
CA HIS A 133 14.32 -4.74 -17.15
C HIS A 133 14.71 -3.26 -17.08
N PHE A 134 16.00 -3.01 -16.99
CA PHE A 134 16.55 -1.66 -17.19
C PHE A 134 16.35 -1.29 -18.67
N PRO A 135 15.88 -0.08 -19.01
CA PRO A 135 16.19 0.45 -20.34
C PRO A 135 17.73 0.52 -20.44
N GLN A 136 18.27 -0.16 -21.44
CA GLN A 136 19.69 -0.05 -21.83
C GLN A 136 19.96 1.35 -22.41
#